data_AF-A0A7C6SIS6-F1
#
_entry.id   AF-A0A7C6SIS6-F1
#
_cell.length_a   1.000
_cell.length_b   1.000
_cell.length_c   1.000
_cell.angle_alpha   90.00
_cell.angle_beta   90.00
_cell.angle_gamma   90.00
#
_symmetry.space_group_name_H-M   'P 1'
#
loop_
_entity.id
_entity.type
_entity.pdbx_description
1 polymer ?
#
loop_
_entity_poly.entity_id
_entity_poly.type
_entity_poly.pdbx_seq_one_letter_code
_entity_poly.pdbx_strand_id
1 'polypeptide(L)'
;MDTLELIKLSQEGNKEARDRVVTENVGLVWSIVRRFANRGHEMEDLFQIGSIGLIKAVDKFDSSYEVKFSTYAVPMITGEIKRFLRDDGMIKVSRSLKETATKIRIVRDNFLTSFARE
;
A
#
# COMPACT_ATOMS: atom_id res chain seq x y z
N MET A 1 -10.42 -12.14 21.84
CA MET A 1 -11.21 -11.32 20.91
C MET A 1 -10.68 -11.62 19.53
N ASP A 2 -11.56 -12.05 18.63
CA ASP A 2 -11.19 -12.36 17.25
C ASP A 2 -10.90 -11.06 16.47
N THR A 3 -10.06 -11.10 15.44
CA THR A 3 -9.75 -9.91 14.61
C THR A 3 -11.01 -9.32 14.00
N LEU A 4 -11.95 -10.17 13.57
CA LEU A 4 -13.24 -9.73 13.00
C LEU A 4 -14.11 -9.01 14.02
N GLU A 5 -14.15 -9.50 15.25
CA GLU A 5 -14.90 -8.90 16.35
C GLU A 5 -14.38 -7.50 16.67
N LEU A 6 -13.05 -7.33 16.73
CA LEU A 6 -12.45 -6.02 16.95
C LEU A 6 -12.69 -5.06 15.77
N ILE A 7 -12.65 -5.54 14.53
CA ILE A 7 -12.97 -4.72 13.35
C ILE A 7 -14.42 -4.23 13.42
N LYS A 8 -15.36 -5.11 13.78
CA LYS A 8 -16.77 -4.74 13.92
C LYS A 8 -16.97 -3.66 15.00
N LEU A 9 -16.38 -3.86 16.18
CA LEU A 9 -16.42 -2.87 17.26
C LEU A 9 -15.77 -1.54 16.84
N SER A 10 -14.66 -1.59 16.10
CA SER A 10 -14.01 -0.41 15.53
C SER A 10 -14.95 0.37 14.61
N GLN A 11 -15.69 -0.32 13.73
CA GLN A 11 -16.65 0.29 12.80
C GLN A 11 -17.88 0.88 13.52
N GLU A 12 -18.25 0.33 14.68
CA GLU A 12 -19.28 0.87 15.57
C GLU A 12 -18.79 2.09 16.39
N GLY A 13 -17.52 2.49 16.25
CA GLY A 13 -16.94 3.68 16.87
C GLY A 13 -16.12 3.41 18.13
N ASN A 14 -15.86 2.14 18.48
CA ASN A 14 -14.99 1.80 19.61
C ASN A 14 -13.52 2.10 19.27
N LYS A 15 -12.98 3.16 19.86
CA LYS A 15 -11.59 3.59 19.64
C LYS A 15 -10.56 2.58 20.14
N GLU A 16 -10.81 1.93 21.27
CA GLU A 16 -9.89 0.95 21.84
C GLU A 16 -9.79 -0.28 20.92
N ALA A 17 -10.92 -0.74 20.38
CA ALA A 17 -10.94 -1.83 19.40
C ALA A 17 -10.18 -1.43 18.12
N ARG A 18 -10.34 -0.19 17.65
CA ARG A 18 -9.60 0.34 16.50
C ARG A 18 -8.10 0.33 16.74
N ASP A 19 -7.67 0.90 17.86
CA ASP A 19 -6.25 1.02 18.21
C ASP A 19 -5.61 -0.36 18.37
N ARG A 20 -6.34 -1.32 18.95
CA ARG A 20 -5.91 -2.72 19.04
C ARG A 20 -5.75 -3.39 17.69
N VAL A 21 -6.76 -3.32 16.81
CA VAL A 21 -6.68 -3.93 15.46
C VAL A 21 -5.51 -3.35 14.67
N VAL A 22 -5.35 -2.02 14.69
CA VAL A 22 -4.26 -1.37 13.99
C VAL A 22 -2.93 -1.85 14.55
N THR A 23 -2.74 -1.83 15.86
CA THR A 23 -1.49 -2.24 16.55
C THR A 23 -1.14 -3.70 16.26
N GLU A 24 -2.11 -4.62 16.36
CA GLU A 24 -1.92 -6.05 16.09
C GLU A 24 -1.50 -6.32 14.62
N ASN A 25 -1.87 -5.43 13.68
CA ASN A 25 -1.58 -5.57 12.26
C ASN A 25 -0.43 -4.66 11.76
N VAL A 26 0.27 -3.94 12.63
CA VAL A 26 1.43 -3.11 12.26
C VAL A 26 2.51 -3.91 11.53
N GLY A 27 2.75 -5.15 11.95
CA GLY A 27 3.73 -6.04 11.31
C GLY A 27 3.42 -6.33 9.83
N LEU A 28 2.13 -6.37 9.47
CA LEU A 28 1.72 -6.53 8.07
C LEU A 28 2.16 -5.33 7.24
N VAL A 29 2.02 -4.10 7.76
CA VAL A 29 2.44 -2.89 7.06
C VAL A 29 3.95 -2.92 6.80
N TRP A 30 4.75 -3.24 7.81
CA TRP A 30 6.21 -3.38 7.66
C TRP A 30 6.61 -4.43 6.63
N SER A 31 5.90 -5.57 6.59
CA SER A 31 6.15 -6.62 5.58
C SER A 31 5.94 -6.12 4.15
N ILE A 32 4.98 -5.21 3.95
CA ILE A 32 4.65 -4.62 2.65
C ILE A 32 5.67 -3.54 2.30
N VAL A 33 5.98 -2.64 3.23
CA VAL A 33 6.93 -1.52 3.05
C VAL A 33 8.31 -2.02 2.63
N ARG A 34 8.79 -3.13 3.19
CA ARG A 34 10.07 -3.73 2.82
C ARG A 34 10.20 -4.02 1.31
N ARG A 35 9.09 -4.28 0.60
CA ARG A 35 9.08 -4.50 -0.86
C ARG A 35 9.25 -3.22 -1.68
N PHE A 36 9.14 -2.06 -1.03
CA PHE A 36 9.30 -0.73 -1.62
C PHE A 36 10.59 -0.03 -1.16
N ALA A 37 11.45 -0.73 -0.42
CA ALA A 37 12.77 -0.22 -0.05
C ALA A 37 13.58 0.21 -1.29
N ASN A 38 14.50 1.17 -1.09
CA ASN A 38 15.40 1.70 -2.12
C ASN A 38 14.71 2.44 -3.29
N ARG A 39 13.48 2.94 -3.10
CA ARG A 39 12.76 3.75 -4.12
C ARG A 39 12.87 5.26 -3.91
N GLY A 40 13.88 5.71 -3.15
CA GLY A 40 14.18 7.13 -2.93
C GLY A 40 13.40 7.79 -1.79
N HIS A 41 12.74 7.00 -0.94
CA HIS A 41 12.03 7.48 0.26
C HIS A 41 12.44 6.67 1.49
N GLU A 42 12.37 7.31 2.65
CA GLU A 42 12.62 6.65 3.93
C GLU A 42 11.53 5.61 4.20
N MET A 43 11.92 4.47 4.78
CA MET A 43 10.96 3.40 5.07
C MET A 43 9.90 3.82 6.08
N GLU A 44 10.22 4.76 6.96
CA GLU A 44 9.29 5.33 7.94
C GLU A 44 8.17 6.13 7.26
N ASP A 45 8.47 6.89 6.21
CA ASP A 45 7.46 7.62 5.43
C ASP A 45 6.49 6.63 4.75
N LEU A 46 7.06 5.59 4.12
CA LEU A 46 6.25 4.54 3.48
C LEU A 46 5.42 3.76 4.51
N PHE A 47 5.93 3.60 5.72
CA PHE A 47 5.20 2.99 6.83
C PHE A 47 4.03 3.85 7.29
N GLN A 48 4.19 5.16 7.40
CA GLN A 48 3.09 6.06 7.72
C GLN A 48 2.00 6.01 6.63
N ILE A 49 2.39 6.10 5.35
CA ILE A 49 1.45 5.97 4.23
C ILE A 49 0.76 4.60 4.24
N GLY A 50 1.51 3.54 4.50
CA GLY A 50 0.96 2.19 4.60
C GLY A 50 -0.01 2.04 5.77
N SER A 51 0.26 2.71 6.90
CA SER A 51 -0.63 2.72 8.07
C SER A 51 -1.95 3.41 7.78
N ILE A 52 -1.95 4.48 6.97
CA ILE A 52 -3.21 5.08 6.46
C ILE A 52 -4.00 4.06 5.63
N GLY A 53 -3.31 3.28 4.80
CA GLY A 53 -3.94 2.19 4.04
C GLY A 53 -4.53 1.09 4.92
N LEU A 54 -3.86 0.74 6.03
CA LEU A 54 -4.36 -0.22 7.00
C LEU A 54 -5.61 0.32 7.71
N ILE A 55 -5.61 1.57 8.17
CA ILE A 55 -6.77 2.19 8.83
C ILE A 55 -7.97 2.20 7.88
N LYS A 56 -7.78 2.63 6.63
CA LYS A 56 -8.83 2.58 5.60
C LYS A 56 -9.34 1.16 5.34
N ALA A 57 -8.46 0.15 5.45
CA ALA A 57 -8.85 -1.23 5.31
C ALA A 57 -9.72 -1.69 6.49
N VAL A 58 -9.39 -1.32 7.74
CA VAL A 58 -10.22 -1.60 8.92
C VAL A 58 -11.60 -0.95 8.79
N ASP A 59 -11.64 0.32 8.38
CA ASP A 59 -12.89 1.09 8.27
C ASP A 59 -13.87 0.54 7.22
N LYS A 60 -13.36 -0.14 6.19
CA LYS A 60 -14.15 -0.57 5.02
C LYS A 60 -14.24 -2.08 4.82
N PHE A 61 -13.58 -2.86 5.66
CA PHE A 61 -13.60 -4.31 5.54
C PHE A 61 -15.00 -4.85 5.85
N ASP A 62 -15.55 -5.63 4.93
CA ASP A 62 -16.82 -6.32 5.09
C ASP A 62 -16.56 -7.81 5.39
N SER A 63 -17.03 -8.27 6.54
CA SER A 63 -16.92 -9.67 6.97
C SER A 63 -17.77 -10.63 6.11
N SER A 64 -18.71 -10.13 5.32
CA SER A 64 -19.54 -10.95 4.42
C SER A 64 -18.76 -11.59 3.27
N TYR A 65 -17.55 -11.09 2.97
CA TYR A 65 -16.73 -11.59 1.88
C TYR A 65 -16.04 -12.94 2.16
N GLU A 66 -16.18 -13.51 3.36
CA GLU A 66 -15.60 -14.81 3.76
C GLU A 66 -14.08 -14.96 3.49
N VAL A 67 -13.36 -13.84 3.47
CA VAL A 67 -11.90 -13.79 3.29
C VAL A 67 -11.21 -13.31 4.56
N LYS A 68 -9.94 -13.71 4.73
CA LYS A 68 -9.10 -13.15 5.80
C LYS A 68 -8.92 -11.64 5.58
N PHE A 69 -8.94 -10.88 6.67
CA PHE A 69 -8.69 -9.43 6.65
C PHE A 69 -7.40 -9.05 5.89
N SER A 70 -6.32 -9.83 6.08
CA SER A 70 -5.04 -9.62 5.38
C SER A 70 -5.18 -9.63 3.85
N THR A 71 -6.08 -10.45 3.31
CA THR A 71 -6.33 -10.55 1.86
C THR A 71 -6.89 -9.23 1.32
N TYR A 72 -7.71 -8.53 2.10
CA TYR A 72 -8.25 -7.22 1.76
C TYR A 72 -7.26 -6.08 2.07
N ALA A 73 -6.56 -6.14 3.19
CA ALA A 73 -5.66 -5.09 3.64
C ALA A 73 -4.40 -4.95 2.77
N VAL A 74 -3.83 -6.06 2.29
CA VAL A 74 -2.60 -6.04 1.47
C VAL A 74 -2.74 -5.17 0.20
N PRO A 75 -3.75 -5.34 -0.68
CA PRO A 75 -3.91 -4.49 -1.85
C PRO A 75 -4.22 -3.03 -1.50
N MET A 76 -4.95 -2.77 -0.42
CA MET A 76 -5.22 -1.41 0.08
C MET A 76 -3.94 -0.68 0.49
N ILE A 77 -3.13 -1.30 1.37
CA ILE A 77 -1.85 -0.75 1.84
C ILE A 77 -0.89 -0.53 0.66
N THR A 78 -0.77 -1.54 -0.21
CA THR A 78 0.08 -1.49 -1.41
C THR A 78 -0.35 -0.36 -2.35
N GLY A 79 -1.66 -0.15 -2.50
CA GLY A 79 -2.23 0.90 -3.34
C GLY A 79 -1.89 2.31 -2.85
N GLU A 80 -2.01 2.55 -1.54
CA GLU A 80 -1.67 3.84 -0.93
C GLU A 80 -0.17 4.16 -1.10
N ILE A 81 0.71 3.18 -0.84
CA ILE A 81 2.17 3.35 -1.02
C ILE A 81 2.50 3.64 -2.49
N LYS A 82 1.93 2.88 -3.44
CA LYS A 82 2.16 3.11 -4.88
C LYS A 82 1.65 4.48 -5.33
N ARG A 83 0.51 4.92 -4.80
CA ARG A 83 -0.06 6.24 -5.08
C ARG A 83 0.88 7.33 -4.59
N PHE A 84 1.35 7.24 -3.35
CA PHE A 84 2.33 8.17 -2.78
C PHE A 84 3.59 8.26 -3.63
N LEU A 85 4.26 7.14 -3.90
CA LEU A 85 5.49 7.10 -4.70
C LEU A 85 5.32 7.68 -6.12
N ARG A 86 4.13 7.53 -6.70
CA ARG A 86 3.85 8.08 -8.02
C ARG A 86 3.58 9.57 -7.97
N ASP A 87 2.89 10.05 -6.93
CA ASP A 87 2.50 11.45 -6.82
C ASP A 87 3.63 12.29 -6.20
N ASP A 88 4.60 11.65 -5.55
CA ASP A 88 5.81 12.28 -5.03
C ASP A 88 6.86 12.50 -6.12
N GLY A 89 7.52 13.65 -6.05
CA GLY A 89 8.41 14.14 -7.09
C GLY A 89 8.50 15.66 -7.05
N MET A 90 9.73 16.17 -7.17
CA MET A 90 10.05 17.60 -7.09
C MET A 90 9.27 18.44 -8.10
N ILE A 91 9.00 17.87 -9.28
CA ILE A 91 8.18 18.48 -10.32
C ILE A 91 6.88 17.69 -10.45
N LYS A 92 5.75 18.37 -10.21
CA LYS A 92 4.43 17.79 -10.43
C LYS A 92 4.15 17.74 -11.93
N VAL A 93 4.10 16.52 -12.47
CA VAL A 93 3.73 16.25 -13.86
C VAL A 93 2.45 15.41 -13.90
N SER A 94 1.73 15.44 -15.02
CA SER A 94 0.46 14.73 -15.16
C SER A 94 0.62 13.21 -15.02
N ARG A 95 -0.43 12.56 -14.51
CA ARG A 95 -0.48 11.09 -14.36
C ARG A 95 -0.24 10.37 -15.69
N SER A 96 -0.86 10.85 -16.76
CA SER A 96 -0.72 10.27 -18.10
C SER A 96 0.73 10.31 -18.60
N LEU A 97 1.47 11.38 -18.30
CA LEU A 97 2.87 11.50 -18.70
C LEU A 97 3.77 10.51 -17.94
N LYS A 98 3.59 10.34 -16.63
CA LYS A 98 4.35 9.35 -15.84
C LYS A 98 4.07 7.91 -16.30
N GLU A 99 2.81 7.61 -16.63
CA GLU A 99 2.41 6.30 -17.14
C GLU A 99 3.07 6.00 -18.50
N THR A 100 3.06 6.98 -19.42
CA THR A 100 3.76 6.86 -20.72
C THR A 100 5.26 6.68 -20.54
N ALA A 101 5.91 7.45 -19.68
CA ALA A 101 7.35 7.32 -19.40
C ALA A 101 7.70 5.93 -18.85
N THR A 102 6.86 5.37 -17.96
CA THR A 102 7.06 4.03 -17.41
C THR A 102 6.97 2.96 -18.51
N LYS A 103 5.98 3.08 -19.42
CA LYS A 103 5.84 2.16 -20.56
C LYS A 103 7.05 2.23 -21.49
N ILE A 104 7.53 3.43 -21.82
CA ILE A 104 8.73 3.64 -22.63
C ILE A 104 9.93 2.96 -21.96
N ARG A 105 10.11 3.15 -20.65
CA ARG A 105 11.22 2.55 -19.90
C ARG A 105 11.20 1.02 -19.99
N ILE A 106 10.05 0.39 -19.77
CA ILE A 106 9.89 -1.06 -19.85
C ILE A 106 10.23 -1.57 -21.27
N VAL A 107 9.71 -0.90 -22.31
CA VAL A 107 9.97 -1.29 -23.70
C VAL A 107 11.45 -1.15 -24.04
N ARG A 108 12.09 -0.05 -23.62
CA ARG A 108 13.52 0.18 -23.80
C ARG A 108 14.35 -0.89 -23.10
N ASP A 109 14.05 -1.21 -21.84
CA ASP A 109 14.79 -2.21 -21.07
C ASP A 109 14.65 -3.61 -21.71
N ASN A 110 13.46 -3.95 -22.20
CA ASN A 110 13.21 -5.19 -22.96
C ASN A 110 13.96 -5.22 -24.30
N PHE A 111 14.03 -4.08 -24.99
CA PHE A 111 14.76 -3.96 -26.26
C PHE A 111 16.26 -4.15 -26.03
N LEU A 112 16.84 -3.46 -25.03
CA LEU A 112 18.25 -3.60 -24.66
C LEU A 112 18.61 -5.04 -24.27
N THR A 113 17.73 -5.70 -23.51
CA THR A 113 17.93 -7.11 -23.12
C THR A 113 17.88 -8.05 -24.33
N SER A 114 16.97 -7.81 -25.27
CA SER A 114 16.79 -8.67 -26.45
C SER A 114 17.85 -8.47 -27.54
N PHE A 115 18.40 -7.26 -27.66
CA PHE A 115 19.24 -6.90 -28.80
C PHE A 115 20.68 -6.50 -28.44
N ALA A 116 21.03 -6.39 -27.14
CA ALA A 116 22.40 -6.23 -26.61
C ALA A 116 23.35 -5.35 -27.45
N ARG A 117 22.83 -4.25 -28.01
CA ARG A 117 23.62 -3.23 -28.70
C ARG A 117 23.11 -1.87 -28.25
N GLU A 118 24.04 -1.07 -27.76
CA GLU A 118 23.89 0.38 -27.59
C GLU A 118 23.44 1.04 -28.91
#